data_AF-A0A5J4TD34-F1
#
_entry.id   AF-A0A5J4TD34-F1
#
_cell.length_a   1.000
_cell.length_b   1.000
_cell.length_c   1.000
_cell.angle_alpha   90.00
_cell.angle_beta   90.00
_cell.angle_gamma   90.00
#
_symmetry.space_group_name_H-M   'P 1'
#
loop_
_entity.id
_entity.type
_entity.pdbx_description
1 polymer ?
#
loop_
_entity_poly.entity_id
_entity_poly.type
_entity_poly.pdbx_seq_one_letter_code
_entity_poly.pdbx_strand_id
1 'polypeptide(L)'
;KLPSFVPKEMQELVTSMINPNPQKRPEIKDILEQSTIKMYIRLQDGKRRAEERALASDERTRIALEQLRDKDAQIQHLQTEINQLRRTQLSDNSSQLENPDSSGQGSRLERIGGLLRKATILNQQFLSVPLNKVISSGIHRISVKFGKCNLSENVDADVGIVKANYKVPYPCHPMNPQLDQFVIKGNRILETLNIRMANQFHWN
;
A
#
# COMPACT_ATOMS: atom_id res chain seq x y z
N LYS A 1 78.40 13.93 -16.25
CA LYS A 1 77.66 14.24 -17.50
C LYS A 1 76.31 13.54 -17.40
N LEU A 2 75.18 14.24 -17.60
CA LEU A 2 73.85 13.60 -17.52
C LEU A 2 73.57 12.76 -18.78
N PRO A 3 72.70 11.73 -18.69
CA PRO A 3 72.33 10.89 -19.84
C PRO A 3 71.61 11.66 -20.96
N SER A 4 71.75 11.22 -22.22
CA SER A 4 71.19 11.89 -23.40
C SER A 4 69.66 11.88 -23.49
N PHE A 5 68.98 10.99 -22.76
CA PHE A 5 67.52 10.95 -22.71
C PHE A 5 66.91 12.06 -21.84
N VAL A 6 67.73 12.76 -21.03
CA VAL A 6 67.25 13.87 -20.19
C VAL A 6 67.12 15.12 -21.07
N PRO A 7 65.93 15.75 -21.16
CA PRO A 7 65.74 16.98 -21.92
C PRO A 7 66.70 18.08 -21.47
N LYS A 8 67.16 18.91 -22.42
CA LYS A 8 68.18 19.94 -22.18
C LYS A 8 67.79 20.90 -21.04
N GLU A 9 66.52 21.30 -20.96
CA GLU A 9 65.98 22.16 -19.90
C GLU A 9 66.12 21.53 -18.49
N MET A 10 65.93 20.21 -18.39
CA MET A 10 66.13 19.48 -17.13
C MET A 10 67.62 19.31 -16.80
N GLN A 11 68.49 19.17 -17.81
CA GLN A 11 69.93 19.13 -17.57
C GLN A 11 70.44 20.47 -17.02
N GLU A 12 69.94 21.58 -17.57
CA GLU A 12 70.29 22.94 -17.13
C GLU A 12 69.81 23.20 -15.69
N LEU A 13 68.58 22.81 -15.35
CA LEU A 13 68.06 22.92 -13.99
C LEU A 13 68.84 22.06 -12.99
N VAL A 14 69.10 20.79 -13.30
CA VAL A 14 69.85 19.89 -12.40
C VAL A 14 71.29 20.39 -12.20
N THR A 15 71.91 20.92 -13.26
CA THR A 15 73.27 21.47 -13.18
C THR A 15 73.31 22.75 -12.33
N SER A 16 72.28 23.59 -12.39
CA SER A 16 72.19 24.79 -11.55
C SER A 16 71.91 24.45 -10.08
N MET A 17 71.11 23.42 -9.80
CA MET A 17 70.84 22.93 -8.42
C MET A 17 72.07 22.38 -7.70
N ILE A 18 73.02 21.78 -8.43
CA ILE A 18 74.22 21.14 -7.86
C ILE A 18 75.44 22.09 -7.90
N ASN A 19 75.23 23.39 -8.12
CA ASN A 19 76.33 24.35 -8.20
C ASN A 19 77.15 24.38 -6.88
N PRO A 20 78.50 24.27 -6.93
CA PRO A 20 79.33 24.37 -5.73
C PRO A 20 79.19 25.71 -5.01
N ASN A 21 78.84 26.78 -5.74
CA ASN A 21 78.55 28.09 -5.17
C ASN A 21 77.06 28.16 -4.76
N PRO A 22 76.75 28.33 -3.45
CA PRO A 22 75.37 28.40 -2.96
C PRO A 22 74.56 29.55 -3.55
N GLN A 23 75.20 30.70 -3.82
CA GLN A 23 74.56 31.90 -4.36
C GLN A 23 74.14 31.75 -5.82
N LYS A 24 74.64 30.72 -6.51
CA LYS A 24 74.30 30.41 -7.90
C LYS A 24 73.27 29.27 -8.03
N ARG A 25 72.82 28.70 -6.91
CA ARG A 25 71.74 27.71 -6.93
C ARG A 25 70.41 28.43 -7.07
N PRO A 26 69.47 27.89 -7.86
CA PRO A 26 68.13 28.46 -7.97
C PRO A 26 67.41 28.40 -6.63
N GLU A 27 66.54 29.37 -6.38
CA GLU A 27 65.63 29.29 -5.23
C GLU A 27 64.53 28.27 -5.48
N ILE A 28 63.89 27.81 -4.40
CA ILE A 28 62.72 26.92 -4.47
C ILE A 28 61.62 27.52 -5.36
N LYS A 29 61.46 28.85 -5.36
CA LYS A 29 60.48 29.53 -6.22
C LYS A 29 60.81 29.31 -7.70
N ASP A 30 62.05 29.48 -8.12
CA ASP A 30 62.48 29.29 -9.51
C ASP A 30 62.32 27.83 -9.96
N ILE A 31 62.57 26.89 -9.05
CA ILE A 31 62.36 25.45 -9.28
C ILE A 31 60.86 25.16 -9.46
N LEU A 32 60.01 25.67 -8.57
CA LEU A 32 58.55 25.50 -8.64
C LEU A 32 57.92 26.21 -9.85
N GLU A 33 58.58 27.21 -10.41
CA GLU A 33 58.14 27.91 -11.61
C GLU A 33 58.38 27.14 -12.91
N GLN A 34 59.24 26.11 -12.89
CA GLN A 34 59.50 25.27 -14.06
C GLN A 34 58.22 24.56 -14.55
N SER A 35 57.95 24.62 -15.85
CA SER A 35 56.75 24.08 -16.49
C SER A 35 56.52 22.59 -16.22
N THR A 36 57.59 21.78 -16.28
CA THR A 36 57.57 20.34 -16.00
C THR A 36 57.25 20.05 -14.54
N ILE A 37 57.81 20.80 -13.60
CA ILE A 37 57.54 20.64 -12.16
C ILE A 37 56.09 21.05 -11.84
N LYS A 38 55.63 22.20 -12.36
CA LYS A 38 54.23 22.64 -12.24
C LYS A 38 53.24 21.61 -12.80
N MET A 39 53.55 21.06 -13.97
CA MET A 39 52.72 20.04 -14.60
C MET A 39 52.62 18.80 -13.70
N TYR A 40 53.74 18.33 -13.14
CA TYR A 40 53.76 17.15 -12.27
C TYR A 40 52.98 17.36 -10.97
N ILE A 41 53.11 18.54 -10.36
CA ILE A 41 52.32 18.93 -9.17
C ILE A 41 50.83 18.91 -9.49
N ARG A 42 50.40 19.54 -10.59
CA ARG A 42 49.00 19.54 -11.02
C ARG A 42 48.46 18.14 -11.28
N LEU A 43 49.29 17.28 -11.89
CA LEU A 43 48.92 15.89 -12.16
C LEU A 43 48.71 15.10 -10.87
N GLN A 44 49.63 15.23 -9.90
CA GLN A 44 49.53 14.57 -8.60
C GLN A 44 48.33 15.08 -7.78
N ASP A 45 48.11 16.39 -7.76
CA ASP A 45 46.94 16.97 -7.10
C ASP A 45 45.63 16.55 -7.78
N GLY A 46 45.62 16.48 -9.11
CA GLY A 46 44.49 15.98 -9.89
C GLY A 46 44.19 14.52 -9.55
N LYS A 47 45.23 13.68 -9.49
CA LYS A 47 45.12 12.27 -9.11
C LYS A 47 44.57 12.11 -7.69
N ARG A 48 45.16 12.80 -6.72
CA ARG A 48 44.71 12.77 -5.32
C ARG A 48 43.24 13.21 -5.19
N ARG A 49 42.84 14.31 -5.84
CA ARG A 49 41.45 14.78 -5.82
C ARG A 49 40.48 13.78 -6.47
N ALA A 50 40.91 13.10 -7.53
CA ALA A 50 40.10 12.07 -8.17
C ALA A 50 39.91 10.86 -7.25
N GLU A 51 40.96 10.41 -6.57
CA GLU A 51 40.92 9.33 -5.58
C GLU A 51 40.03 9.68 -4.38
N GLU A 52 40.17 10.89 -3.81
CA GLU A 52 39.32 11.37 -2.72
C GLU A 52 37.83 11.41 -3.12
N ARG A 53 37.52 11.83 -4.35
CA ARG A 53 36.15 11.84 -4.88
C ARG A 53 35.60 10.42 -5.09
N ALA A 54 36.43 9.49 -5.57
CA ALA A 54 36.05 8.10 -5.73
C ALA A 54 35.69 7.47 -4.38
N LEU A 55 36.54 7.63 -3.37
CA LEU A 55 36.30 7.14 -2.01
C LEU A 55 35.03 7.75 -1.40
N ALA A 56 34.82 9.06 -1.56
CA ALA A 56 33.61 9.72 -1.06
C ALA A 56 32.34 9.24 -1.79
N SER A 57 32.43 8.91 -3.08
CA SER A 57 31.33 8.35 -3.86
C SER A 57 31.00 6.92 -3.42
N ASP A 58 32.02 6.09 -3.21
CA ASP A 58 31.85 4.71 -2.76
C ASP A 58 31.22 4.66 -1.37
N GLU A 59 31.66 5.52 -0.44
CA GLU A 59 31.08 5.58 0.89
C GLU A 59 29.62 6.04 0.87
N ARG A 60 29.28 7.05 0.06
CA ARG A 60 27.89 7.46 -0.15
C ARG A 60 27.04 6.32 -0.70
N THR A 61 27.58 5.55 -1.63
CA THR A 61 26.90 4.40 -2.23
C THR A 61 26.66 3.31 -1.18
N ARG A 62 27.65 3.04 -0.32
CA ARG A 62 27.53 2.09 0.79
C ARG A 62 26.42 2.49 1.77
N ILE A 63 26.41 3.75 2.19
CA ILE A 63 25.39 4.30 3.09
C ILE A 63 23.99 4.23 2.44
N ALA A 64 23.88 4.59 1.16
CA ALA A 64 22.61 4.52 0.44
C ALA A 64 22.08 3.08 0.32
N LEU A 65 22.96 2.11 0.08
CA LEU A 65 22.61 0.69 0.03
C LEU A 65 22.12 0.17 1.38
N GLU A 66 22.76 0.57 2.48
CA GLU A 66 22.33 0.19 3.82
C GLU A 66 20.95 0.78 4.16
N GLN A 67 20.73 2.06 3.84
CA GLN A 67 19.42 2.70 3.99
C GLN A 67 18.32 2.03 3.14
N LEU A 68 18.66 1.57 1.93
CA LEU A 68 17.71 0.84 1.09
C LEU A 68 17.31 -0.49 1.73
N ARG A 69 18.28 -1.24 2.28
CA ARG A 69 18.01 -2.51 2.97
C ARG A 69 17.08 -2.33 4.17
N ASP A 70 17.28 -1.26 4.96
CA ASP A 70 16.44 -0.97 6.12
C ASP A 70 15.00 -0.58 5.71
N LYS A 71 14.87 0.19 4.61
CA LYS A 71 13.57 0.53 4.04
C LYS A 71 12.85 -0.70 3.49
N ASP A 72 13.56 -1.61 2.83
CA ASP A 72 12.99 -2.86 2.33
C ASP A 72 12.48 -3.75 3.48
N ALA A 73 13.21 -3.80 4.60
CA ALA A 73 12.77 -4.51 5.80
C ALA A 73 11.48 -3.88 6.38
N GLN A 74 11.38 -2.56 6.44
CA GLN A 74 10.15 -1.87 6.87
C GLN A 74 8.98 -2.14 5.91
N ILE A 75 9.22 -2.12 4.60
CA ILE A 75 8.20 -2.43 3.59
C ILE A 75 7.68 -3.86 3.78
N GLN A 76 8.56 -4.84 3.98
CA GLN A 76 8.16 -6.23 4.24
C GLN A 76 7.34 -6.37 5.51
N HIS A 77 7.74 -5.68 6.58
CA HIS A 77 6.98 -5.64 7.84
C HIS A 77 5.56 -5.10 7.63
N LEU A 78 5.44 -3.91 7.01
CA LEU A 78 4.15 -3.28 6.73
C LEU A 78 3.26 -4.12 5.82
N GLN A 79 3.83 -4.77 4.80
CA GLN A 79 3.10 -5.68 3.94
C GLN A 79 2.54 -6.88 4.71
N THR A 80 3.32 -7.41 5.67
CA THR A 80 2.88 -8.52 6.53
C THR A 80 1.72 -8.09 7.42
N GLU A 81 1.79 -6.91 8.01
CA GLU A 81 0.73 -6.33 8.85
C GLU A 81 -0.56 -6.07 8.04
N ILE A 82 -0.44 -5.49 6.84
CA ILE A 82 -1.59 -5.30 5.92
C ILE A 82 -2.25 -6.65 5.58
N ASN A 83 -1.46 -7.68 5.31
CA ASN A 83 -1.98 -9.01 5.00
C ASN A 83 -2.66 -9.66 6.21
N GLN A 84 -2.14 -9.48 7.42
CA GLN A 84 -2.81 -9.90 8.64
C GLN A 84 -4.13 -9.15 8.82
N LEU A 85 -4.14 -7.83 8.67
CA LEU A 85 -5.33 -7.00 8.78
C LEU A 85 -6.42 -7.40 7.78
N ARG A 86 -6.03 -7.71 6.53
CA ARG A 86 -6.94 -8.25 5.51
C ARG A 86 -7.52 -9.61 5.88
N ARG A 87 -6.75 -10.48 6.55
CA ARG A 87 -7.25 -11.77 7.05
C ARG A 87 -8.19 -11.59 8.25
N THR A 88 -7.95 -10.59 9.10
CA THR A 88 -8.83 -10.22 10.22
C THR A 88 -10.03 -9.37 9.82
N GLN A 89 -10.14 -8.90 8.56
CA GLN A 89 -11.45 -8.58 8.01
C GLN A 89 -12.22 -9.91 7.90
N LEU A 90 -12.84 -10.29 9.01
CA LEU A 90 -13.64 -11.48 9.22
C LEU A 90 -14.76 -11.50 8.17
N SER A 91 -14.46 -12.06 7.01
CA SER A 91 -15.48 -12.41 6.05
C SER A 91 -16.39 -13.42 6.72
N ASP A 92 -17.68 -13.12 6.74
CA ASP A 92 -18.63 -14.07 7.26
C ASP A 92 -18.63 -15.31 6.36
N ASN A 93 -18.17 -16.43 6.90
CA ASN A 93 -18.09 -17.71 6.22
C ASN A 93 -19.09 -18.73 6.79
N SER A 94 -20.04 -18.27 7.60
CA SER A 94 -21.03 -19.10 8.28
C SER A 94 -22.47 -18.72 7.96
N SER A 95 -22.74 -17.43 7.73
CA SER A 95 -24.11 -16.98 7.49
C SER A 95 -24.59 -17.31 6.09
N GLN A 96 -25.86 -17.68 6.03
CA GLN A 96 -26.60 -18.11 4.86
C GLN A 96 -28.05 -17.64 4.94
N LEU A 97 -28.67 -17.53 3.77
CA LEU A 97 -30.08 -17.22 3.64
C LEU A 97 -30.93 -18.40 4.12
N GLU A 98 -32.03 -18.08 4.78
CA GLU A 98 -33.04 -19.04 5.19
C GLU A 98 -34.20 -19.01 4.20
N ASN A 99 -34.82 -20.16 3.97
CA ASN A 99 -36.04 -20.23 3.17
C ASN A 99 -37.26 -20.23 4.10
N PRO A 100 -37.96 -19.10 4.28
CA PRO A 100 -39.20 -19.08 5.05
C PRO A 100 -40.37 -19.75 4.32
N ASP A 101 -40.22 -20.06 3.03
CA ASP A 101 -41.22 -20.72 2.21
C ASP A 101 -41.13 -22.25 2.27
N SER A 102 -42.02 -22.85 3.06
CA SER A 102 -42.14 -24.32 3.10
C SER A 102 -42.62 -24.93 1.78
N SER A 103 -43.28 -24.17 0.91
CA SER A 103 -43.80 -24.64 -0.39
C SER A 103 -42.78 -24.56 -1.52
N GLY A 104 -41.74 -23.74 -1.37
CA GLY A 104 -40.73 -23.47 -2.41
C GLY A 104 -41.27 -22.74 -3.64
N GLN A 105 -42.46 -22.14 -3.57
CA GLN A 105 -43.12 -21.50 -4.72
C GLN A 105 -42.76 -20.02 -4.88
N GLY A 106 -42.38 -19.34 -3.81
CA GLY A 106 -42.07 -17.91 -3.82
C GLY A 106 -40.60 -17.60 -4.11
N SER A 107 -39.67 -18.41 -3.60
CA SER A 107 -38.24 -18.19 -3.86
C SER A 107 -37.43 -19.49 -3.95
N ARG A 108 -36.36 -19.44 -4.75
CA ARG A 108 -35.35 -20.50 -4.87
C ARG A 108 -34.02 -20.01 -4.32
N LEU A 109 -33.44 -20.76 -3.39
CA LEU A 109 -32.11 -20.47 -2.84
C LEU A 109 -31.01 -21.23 -3.58
N GLU A 110 -29.91 -20.57 -3.87
CA GLU A 110 -28.74 -21.13 -4.56
C GLU A 110 -27.48 -20.99 -3.68
N ARG A 111 -26.60 -22.00 -3.77
CA ARG A 111 -25.34 -22.03 -3.01
C ARG A 111 -24.25 -21.24 -3.74
N ILE A 112 -23.51 -20.44 -2.98
CA ILE A 112 -22.25 -19.79 -3.41
C ILE A 112 -21.21 -20.09 -2.34
N GLY A 113 -20.11 -20.76 -2.70
CA GLY A 113 -19.10 -21.18 -1.73
C GLY A 113 -19.66 -22.13 -0.65
N GLY A 114 -20.60 -23.01 -1.03
CA GLY A 114 -21.20 -24.00 -0.12
C GLY A 114 -22.36 -23.47 0.75
N LEU A 115 -22.54 -22.15 0.87
CA LEU A 115 -23.61 -21.54 1.69
C LEU A 115 -24.75 -21.00 0.81
N LEU A 116 -25.99 -21.05 1.30
CA LEU A 116 -27.13 -20.42 0.61
C LEU A 116 -26.94 -18.90 0.64
N ARG A 117 -26.61 -18.29 -0.51
CA ARG A 117 -26.21 -16.87 -0.58
C ARG A 117 -26.88 -16.09 -1.69
N LYS A 118 -27.74 -16.74 -2.45
CA LYS A 118 -28.51 -16.13 -3.52
C LYS A 118 -29.95 -16.61 -3.42
N ALA A 119 -30.87 -15.66 -3.42
CA ALA A 119 -32.30 -15.92 -3.57
C ALA A 119 -32.74 -15.48 -4.97
N THR A 120 -33.51 -16.32 -5.63
CA THR A 120 -34.19 -16.01 -6.89
C THR A 120 -35.68 -16.02 -6.63
N ILE A 121 -36.33 -14.88 -6.79
CA ILE A 121 -37.76 -14.75 -6.59
C ILE A 121 -38.48 -15.36 -7.80
N LEU A 122 -39.46 -16.22 -7.55
CA LEU A 122 -40.19 -16.99 -8.58
C LEU A 122 -41.58 -16.41 -8.88
N ASN A 123 -42.15 -15.63 -7.95
CA ASN A 123 -43.48 -15.01 -8.09
C ASN A 123 -43.41 -13.48 -7.88
N GLN A 124 -44.41 -12.73 -8.36
CA GLN A 124 -44.42 -11.26 -8.24
C GLN A 124 -44.98 -10.75 -6.90
N GLN A 125 -44.76 -11.48 -5.80
CA GLN A 125 -45.24 -11.08 -4.47
C GLN A 125 -44.12 -10.44 -3.64
N PHE A 126 -44.50 -9.66 -2.63
CA PHE A 126 -43.56 -9.16 -1.64
C PHE A 126 -43.12 -10.29 -0.70
N LEU A 127 -41.84 -10.65 -0.75
CA LEU A 127 -41.28 -11.76 0.02
C LEU A 127 -40.17 -11.26 0.96
N SER A 128 -40.02 -11.94 2.11
CA SER A 128 -38.88 -11.78 3.00
C SER A 128 -37.91 -12.96 2.81
N VAL A 129 -36.61 -12.68 2.86
CA VAL A 129 -35.57 -13.72 2.88
C VAL A 129 -34.62 -13.42 4.04
N PRO A 130 -34.72 -14.14 5.17
CA PRO A 130 -33.86 -13.93 6.33
C PRO A 130 -32.43 -14.32 6.03
N LEU A 131 -31.48 -13.65 6.68
CA LEU A 131 -30.11 -14.11 6.84
C LEU A 131 -29.98 -14.66 8.26
N ASN A 132 -29.44 -15.86 8.44
CA ASN A 132 -29.28 -16.49 9.76
C ASN A 132 -28.12 -15.88 10.60
N LYS A 133 -28.03 -14.55 10.61
CA LYS A 133 -26.97 -13.81 11.29
C LYS A 133 -27.55 -13.01 12.45
N VAL A 134 -27.17 -13.39 13.66
CA VAL A 134 -27.39 -12.58 14.85
C VAL A 134 -26.21 -11.63 15.03
N ILE A 135 -26.50 -10.33 15.07
CA ILE A 135 -25.53 -9.27 15.33
C ILE A 135 -25.68 -8.84 16.79
N SER A 136 -24.72 -9.19 17.65
CA SER A 136 -24.76 -8.88 19.09
C SER A 136 -23.92 -7.67 19.50
N SER A 137 -22.87 -7.34 18.74
CA SER A 137 -21.92 -6.27 19.07
C SER A 137 -21.05 -5.90 17.87
N GLY A 138 -20.48 -4.69 17.89
CA GLY A 138 -19.49 -4.23 16.92
C GLY A 138 -20.07 -3.56 15.67
N ILE A 139 -19.18 -3.26 14.71
CA ILE A 139 -19.52 -2.66 13.42
C ILE A 139 -19.55 -3.77 12.37
N HIS A 140 -20.66 -3.91 11.67
CA HIS A 140 -20.86 -4.92 10.65
C HIS A 140 -21.09 -4.26 9.31
N ARG A 141 -20.53 -4.88 8.26
CA ARG A 141 -20.71 -4.46 6.88
C ARG A 141 -21.42 -5.59 6.14
N ILE A 142 -22.56 -5.26 5.53
CA ILE A 142 -23.29 -6.19 4.67
C ILE A 142 -23.24 -5.64 3.25
N SER A 143 -23.03 -6.54 2.29
CA SER A 143 -23.05 -6.21 0.86
C SER A 143 -24.09 -7.10 0.19
N VAL A 144 -25.09 -6.48 -0.42
CA VAL A 144 -26.19 -7.16 -1.13
C VAL A 144 -26.19 -6.68 -2.57
N LYS A 145 -26.42 -7.62 -3.50
CA LYS A 145 -26.55 -7.32 -4.93
C LYS A 145 -27.89 -7.84 -5.45
N PHE A 146 -28.69 -6.94 -5.98
CA PHE A 146 -29.92 -7.26 -6.71
C PHE A 146 -29.62 -7.34 -8.21
N GLY A 147 -30.28 -8.25 -8.93
CA GLY A 147 -30.06 -8.42 -10.36
C GLY A 147 -31.31 -8.91 -11.09
N LYS A 148 -31.44 -8.53 -12.38
CA LYS A 148 -32.58 -8.86 -13.26
C LYS A 148 -33.94 -8.40 -12.68
N CYS A 149 -34.05 -7.12 -12.34
CA CYS A 149 -35.26 -6.53 -11.77
C CYS A 149 -36.10 -5.90 -12.89
N ASN A 150 -37.37 -6.32 -13.01
CA ASN A 150 -38.18 -6.14 -14.21
C ASN A 150 -39.16 -4.94 -14.17
N LEU A 151 -39.01 -4.01 -13.23
CA LEU A 151 -39.85 -2.81 -13.15
C LEU A 151 -39.01 -1.56 -13.47
N SER A 152 -39.06 -1.10 -14.73
CA SER A 152 -38.46 0.18 -15.16
C SER A 152 -37.02 0.39 -14.68
N GLU A 153 -36.16 -0.63 -14.83
CA GLU A 153 -34.75 -0.65 -14.42
C GLU A 153 -34.48 -0.48 -12.90
N ASN A 154 -35.53 -0.42 -12.08
CA ASN A 154 -35.43 -0.23 -10.65
C ASN A 154 -35.72 -1.53 -9.88
N VAL A 155 -35.06 -1.64 -8.72
CA VAL A 155 -35.34 -2.70 -7.75
C VAL A 155 -36.25 -2.12 -6.68
N ASP A 156 -37.39 -2.75 -6.46
CA ASP A 156 -38.22 -2.52 -5.28
C ASP A 156 -37.84 -3.57 -4.22
N ALA A 157 -36.75 -3.30 -3.51
CA ALA A 157 -36.23 -4.19 -2.47
C ALA A 157 -35.65 -3.38 -1.32
N ASP A 158 -35.89 -3.86 -0.11
CA ASP A 158 -35.38 -3.30 1.13
C ASP A 158 -34.44 -4.30 1.82
N VAL A 159 -33.51 -3.77 2.61
CA VAL A 159 -32.67 -4.54 3.54
C VAL A 159 -32.92 -4.01 4.93
N GLY A 160 -33.24 -4.87 5.90
CA GLY A 160 -33.57 -4.47 7.26
C GLY A 160 -32.89 -5.31 8.34
N ILE A 161 -32.91 -4.82 9.58
CA ILE A 161 -32.36 -5.52 10.76
C ILE A 161 -33.45 -5.64 11.81
N VAL A 162 -33.91 -6.84 12.08
CA VAL A 162 -34.94 -7.09 13.10
C VAL A 162 -34.31 -7.58 14.41
N LYS A 163 -35.07 -7.50 15.52
CA LYS A 163 -34.66 -8.14 16.78
C LYS A 163 -34.43 -9.64 16.56
N ALA A 164 -33.40 -10.22 17.20
CA ALA A 164 -33.00 -11.61 16.95
C ALA A 164 -34.11 -12.66 17.18
N ASN A 165 -35.06 -12.37 18.07
CA ASN A 165 -36.21 -13.24 18.36
C ASN A 165 -37.48 -12.88 17.56
N TYR A 166 -37.43 -11.84 16.73
CA TYR A 166 -38.56 -11.43 15.91
C TYR A 166 -38.68 -12.33 14.68
N LYS A 167 -39.85 -12.96 14.51
CA LYS A 167 -40.14 -13.76 13.32
C LYS A 167 -40.73 -12.86 12.25
N VAL A 168 -39.96 -12.59 11.19
CA VAL A 168 -40.46 -11.84 10.04
C VAL A 168 -41.56 -12.68 9.37
N PRO A 169 -42.76 -12.12 9.15
CA PRO A 169 -43.83 -12.84 8.48
C PRO A 169 -43.44 -13.16 7.03
N TYR A 170 -44.01 -14.25 6.50
CA TYR A 170 -43.86 -14.64 5.11
C TYR A 170 -45.23 -15.00 4.52
N PRO A 171 -45.65 -14.40 3.39
CA PRO A 171 -45.01 -13.29 2.69
C PRO A 171 -44.95 -12.01 3.55
N CYS A 172 -44.05 -11.09 3.20
CA CYS A 172 -43.79 -9.87 3.97
C CYS A 172 -44.20 -8.65 3.16
N HIS A 173 -45.28 -7.99 3.55
CA HIS A 173 -45.70 -6.75 2.90
C HIS A 173 -44.88 -5.55 3.45
N PRO A 174 -44.14 -4.80 2.63
CA PRO A 174 -43.24 -3.73 3.09
C PRO A 174 -43.98 -2.55 3.74
N MET A 175 -45.26 -2.38 3.41
CA MET A 175 -46.13 -1.35 3.99
C MET A 175 -46.82 -1.79 5.30
N ASN A 176 -46.38 -2.89 5.94
CA ASN A 176 -46.90 -3.27 7.24
C ASN A 176 -46.30 -2.35 8.32
N PRO A 177 -47.11 -1.50 9.00
CA PRO A 177 -46.61 -0.51 9.96
C PRO A 177 -45.90 -1.14 11.16
N GLN A 178 -46.12 -2.43 11.45
CA GLN A 178 -45.40 -3.13 12.51
C GLN A 178 -43.91 -3.38 12.17
N LEU A 179 -43.55 -3.35 10.89
CA LEU A 179 -42.19 -3.57 10.39
C LEU A 179 -41.41 -2.26 10.23
N ASP A 180 -42.08 -1.12 10.05
CA ASP A 180 -41.44 0.18 9.84
C ASP A 180 -40.54 0.60 11.00
N GLN A 181 -40.82 0.17 12.22
CA GLN A 181 -39.97 0.43 13.40
C GLN A 181 -38.69 -0.41 13.46
N PHE A 182 -38.54 -1.41 12.58
CA PHE A 182 -37.42 -2.35 12.57
C PHE A 182 -36.63 -2.36 11.26
N VAL A 183 -37.07 -1.67 10.22
CA VAL A 183 -36.39 -1.69 8.91
C VAL A 183 -35.68 -0.36 8.67
N ILE A 184 -34.35 -0.40 8.65
CA ILE A 184 -33.55 0.73 8.13
C ILE A 184 -33.64 0.66 6.61
N LYS A 185 -34.54 1.44 6.00
CA LYS A 185 -34.71 1.49 4.54
C LYS A 185 -33.50 2.20 3.92
N GLY A 186 -32.70 1.47 3.13
CA GLY A 186 -31.64 2.04 2.30
C GLY A 186 -32.22 2.54 0.99
N ASN A 187 -31.93 3.79 0.61
CA ASN A 187 -32.39 4.33 -0.67
C ASN A 187 -31.52 3.81 -1.83
N ARG A 188 -32.09 3.87 -3.05
CA ARG A 188 -31.65 3.16 -4.25
C ARG A 188 -30.17 3.42 -4.65
N ILE A 189 -29.59 2.35 -5.20
CA ILE A 189 -28.34 2.22 -5.99
C ILE A 189 -27.08 1.85 -5.19
N LEU A 190 -26.69 0.57 -5.27
CA LEU A 190 -25.36 0.03 -4.94
C LEU A 190 -24.74 0.51 -3.61
N GLU A 191 -25.54 0.70 -2.57
CA GLU A 191 -25.00 1.16 -1.30
C GLU A 191 -24.45 -0.01 -0.48
N THR A 192 -23.15 0.06 -0.20
CA THR A 192 -22.60 -0.63 0.96
C THR A 192 -23.25 -0.03 2.21
N LEU A 193 -24.10 -0.80 2.89
CA LEU A 193 -24.67 -0.36 4.16
C LEU A 193 -23.62 -0.57 5.27
N ASN A 194 -22.98 0.52 5.71
CA ASN A 194 -22.08 0.52 6.85
C ASN A 194 -22.90 0.84 8.12
N ILE A 195 -23.12 -0.17 8.97
CA ILE A 195 -23.93 0.00 10.18
C ILE A 195 -22.99 0.18 11.38
N ARG A 196 -22.99 1.38 11.95
CA ARG A 196 -22.27 1.70 13.19
C ARG A 196 -23.26 1.65 14.35
N MET A 197 -23.27 0.56 15.12
CA MET A 197 -24.04 0.53 16.36
C MET A 197 -23.27 1.31 17.44
N ALA A 198 -23.78 2.48 17.82
CA ALA A 198 -23.35 3.15 19.03
C ALA A 198 -24.00 2.44 20.23
N ASN A 199 -23.18 2.06 21.22
CA ASN A 199 -23.64 1.54 22.50
C ASN A 199 -24.40 2.64 23.25
N GLN A 200 -25.70 2.81 23.00
CA GLN A 200 -26.66 3.43 23.90
C GLN A 200 -28.06 3.37 23.27
N PHE A 201 -28.80 2.31 23.55
CA PHE A 201 -30.25 2.37 23.57
C PHE A 201 -30.70 2.02 24.97
N HIS A 202 -31.01 3.04 25.77
CA HIS A 202 -31.83 2.88 26.97
C HIS A 202 -33.27 2.65 26.51
N TRP A 203 -33.91 1.62 27.05
CA TRP A 203 -35.34 1.38 26.86
C TRP A 203 -36.02 1.53 28.23
N ASN A 204 -37.10 2.32 28.26
CA ASN A 204 -38.12 2.29 29.31
C ASN A 204 -38.97 1.02 29.18
#